data_AF-A0A2I0NPX2-F1
#
_entry.id   AF-A0A2I0NPX2-F1
#
_cell.length_a   1.000
_cell.length_b   1.000
_cell.length_c   1.000
_cell.angle_alpha   90.00
_cell.angle_beta   90.00
_cell.angle_gamma   90.00
#
_symmetry.space_group_name_H-M   'P 1'
#
loop_
_entity.id
_entity.type
_entity.pdbx_description
1 polymer ?
#
loop_
_entity_poly.entity_id
_entity_poly.type
_entity_poly.pdbx_seq_one_letter_code
_entity_poly.pdbx_strand_id
1 'polypeptide(L)'
;MMETGYETYSPGEPEELEPTGLAVGVRLGLDRLKDLQARLELEVILYFDEDLARNSTLDADFADFRIVPVQARPFMPLAVFLQAMAEHDPGFADRMRREPPAVEVLETGTIDRYSGCVLCTKPYVKGLLL
;
A
#
# COMPACT_ATOMS: atom_id res chain seq x y z
N MET A 1 -4.36 19.19 18.09
CA MET A 1 -5.68 18.77 17.58
C MET A 1 -5.45 17.46 16.87
N MET A 2 -5.88 16.33 17.45
CA MET A 2 -5.77 15.02 16.79
C MET A 2 -6.85 14.98 15.71
N GLU A 3 -6.44 15.16 14.46
CA GLU A 3 -7.26 14.85 13.31
C GLU A 3 -7.36 13.32 13.24
N THR A 4 -8.27 12.73 14.02
CA THR A 4 -8.70 11.34 13.80
C THR A 4 -9.59 11.37 12.56
N GLY A 5 -8.96 11.47 11.38
CA GLY A 5 -9.64 11.17 10.14
C GLY A 5 -10.17 9.75 10.23
N TYR A 6 -11.48 9.58 10.12
CA TYR A 6 -12.07 8.27 9.90
C TYR A 6 -11.73 7.87 8.47
N GLU A 7 -10.60 7.17 8.31
CA GLU A 7 -10.21 6.57 7.05
C GLU A 7 -11.02 5.29 6.89
N THR A 8 -11.92 5.25 5.92
CA THR A 8 -12.67 4.04 5.59
C THR A 8 -12.02 3.37 4.39
N TYR A 9 -11.69 2.09 4.53
CA TYR A 9 -11.14 1.30 3.44
C TYR A 9 -12.27 0.50 2.80
N SER A 10 -12.62 0.86 1.57
CA SER A 10 -13.64 0.17 0.79
C SER A 10 -12.95 -0.70 -0.26
N PRO A 11 -12.94 -2.04 -0.11
CA PRO A 11 -12.42 -2.92 -1.14
C PRO A 11 -13.29 -2.86 -2.40
N GLY A 12 -12.66 -2.90 -3.56
CA GLY A 12 -13.32 -2.84 -4.85
C GLY A 12 -12.32 -2.72 -6.00
N GLU A 13 -12.76 -2.96 -7.22
CA GLU A 13 -11.94 -2.73 -8.42
C GLU A 13 -12.26 -1.31 -8.93
N PRO A 14 -11.43 -0.29 -8.65
CA PRO A 14 -11.66 1.01 -9.23
C PRO A 14 -11.42 0.88 -10.74
N GLU A 15 -12.39 1.25 -11.58
CA GLU A 15 -12.25 1.22 -13.05
C GLU A 15 -10.98 1.98 -13.53
N GLU A 16 -10.46 2.91 -12.72
CA GLU A 16 -9.23 3.67 -12.95
C GLU A 16 -7.93 2.84 -12.82
N LEU A 17 -7.97 1.70 -12.11
CA LEU A 17 -6.83 0.80 -11.88
C LEU A 17 -6.70 -0.32 -12.92
N GLU A 18 -7.79 -0.66 -13.61
CA GLU A 18 -7.80 -1.63 -14.71
C GLU A 18 -6.82 -1.28 -15.85
N PRO A 19 -6.79 -0.04 -16.39
CA PRO A 19 -5.88 0.31 -17.48
C PRO A 19 -4.41 0.47 -17.04
N THR A 20 -4.14 0.52 -15.74
CA THR A 20 -2.79 0.71 -15.19
C THR A 20 -2.09 -0.60 -14.85
N GLY A 21 -2.75 -1.74 -15.05
CA GLY A 21 -2.18 -3.07 -14.82
C GLY A 21 -2.09 -3.45 -13.34
N LEU A 22 -2.85 -2.77 -12.49
CA LEU A 22 -2.97 -3.03 -11.05
C LEU A 22 -4.17 -3.94 -10.76
N ALA A 23 -4.36 -4.98 -11.57
CA ALA A 23 -5.42 -5.95 -11.35
C ALA A 23 -5.04 -6.94 -10.25
N VAL A 24 -6.04 -7.42 -9.52
CA VAL A 24 -5.86 -8.47 -8.51
C VAL A 24 -5.26 -9.73 -9.15
N GLY A 25 -4.25 -10.30 -8.49
CA GLY A 25 -3.46 -11.44 -8.94
C GLY A 25 -2.26 -11.08 -9.81
N VAL A 26 -2.08 -9.82 -10.21
CA VAL A 26 -0.94 -9.40 -11.02
C VAL A 26 0.31 -9.27 -10.16
N ARG A 27 1.45 -9.73 -10.69
CA ARG A 27 2.77 -9.55 -10.08
C ARG A 27 3.54 -8.45 -10.79
N LEU A 28 3.98 -7.47 -10.03
CA LEU A 28 4.66 -6.26 -10.51
C LEU A 28 5.97 -6.08 -9.74
N GLY A 29 6.98 -5.48 -10.37
CA GLY A 29 8.15 -5.01 -9.63
C GLY A 29 7.77 -3.87 -8.69
N LEU A 30 8.39 -3.84 -7.51
CA LEU A 30 8.25 -2.74 -6.55
C LEU A 30 8.57 -1.37 -7.17
N ASP A 31 9.49 -1.33 -8.15
CA ASP A 31 9.85 -0.12 -8.90
C ASP A 31 8.66 0.42 -9.71
N ARG A 32 7.91 -0.47 -10.37
CA ARG A 32 6.72 -0.10 -11.13
C ARG A 32 5.60 0.36 -10.22
N LEU A 33 5.39 -0.33 -9.10
CA LEU A 33 4.40 0.10 -8.10
C LEU A 33 4.71 1.49 -7.56
N LYS A 34 6.00 1.79 -7.33
CA LYS A 34 6.45 3.12 -6.94
C LYS A 34 6.16 4.18 -8.00
N ASP A 35 6.40 3.89 -9.28
CA ASP A 35 6.08 4.80 -10.39
C ASP A 35 4.56 5.06 -10.48
N LEU A 36 3.76 3.99 -10.38
CA LEU A 36 2.31 4.07 -10.42
C LEU A 36 1.75 4.85 -9.22
N GLN A 37 2.27 4.61 -8.01
CA GLN A 37 1.94 5.37 -6.81
C GLN A 37 2.16 6.87 -7.01
N ALA A 38 3.32 7.25 -7.57
CA ALA A 38 3.66 8.66 -7.81
C ALA A 38 2.80 9.31 -8.91
N ARG A 39 2.37 8.54 -9.92
CA ARG A 39 1.63 9.05 -11.09
C ARG A 39 0.12 9.11 -10.88
N LEU A 40 -0.42 8.21 -10.08
CA LEU A 40 -1.87 8.04 -9.87
C LEU A 40 -2.32 8.52 -8.48
N GLU A 41 -1.41 9.06 -7.67
CA GLU A 41 -1.66 9.50 -6.29
C GLU A 41 -2.35 8.43 -5.42
N LEU A 42 -2.06 7.15 -5.71
CA LEU A 42 -2.65 5.99 -5.03
C LEU A 42 -1.81 5.54 -3.83
N GLU A 43 -2.45 4.90 -2.86
CA GLU A 43 -1.78 4.37 -1.69
C GLU A 43 -1.44 2.88 -1.88
N VAL A 44 -0.17 2.52 -1.90
CA VAL A 44 0.26 1.11 -1.95
C VAL A 44 0.58 0.66 -0.54
N ILE A 45 -0.12 -0.35 -0.05
CA ILE A 45 0.16 -1.00 1.22
C ILE A 45 0.81 -2.35 0.95
N LEU A 46 2.06 -2.49 1.41
CA LEU A 46 2.83 -3.72 1.30
C LEU A 46 2.60 -4.58 2.53
N TYR A 47 2.23 -5.83 2.32
CA TYR A 47 2.16 -6.85 3.33
C TYR A 47 3.41 -7.73 3.26
N PHE A 48 3.97 -8.05 4.42
CA PHE A 48 5.08 -8.99 4.57
C PHE A 48 4.61 -10.37 5.03
N ASP A 49 3.38 -10.46 5.56
CA ASP A 49 2.75 -11.70 6.00
C ASP A 49 1.65 -12.10 5.02
N GLU A 50 1.79 -13.26 4.37
CA GLU A 50 0.84 -13.75 3.37
C GLU A 50 -0.53 -14.07 3.97
N ASP A 51 -0.56 -14.65 5.18
CA ASP A 51 -1.81 -15.07 5.80
C ASP A 51 -2.68 -13.86 6.10
N LEU A 52 -2.09 -12.82 6.67
CA LEU A 52 -2.74 -11.53 6.90
C LEU A 52 -3.15 -10.86 5.58
N ALA A 53 -2.28 -10.93 4.57
CA ALA A 53 -2.55 -10.30 3.29
C ALA A 53 -3.73 -10.95 2.56
N ARG A 54 -3.93 -12.26 2.68
CA ARG A 54 -5.00 -12.99 1.96
C ARG A 54 -6.28 -13.16 2.77
N ASN A 55 -6.20 -13.28 4.10
CA ASN A 55 -7.36 -13.60 4.93
C ASN A 55 -7.98 -12.39 5.65
N SER A 56 -7.28 -11.25 5.72
CA SER A 56 -7.78 -10.05 6.43
C SER A 56 -8.04 -8.88 5.50
N THR A 57 -8.91 -7.97 5.93
CA THR A 57 -9.18 -6.70 5.25
C THR A 57 -8.30 -5.60 5.81
N LEU A 58 -7.94 -4.64 4.95
CA LEU A 58 -7.06 -3.54 5.34
C LEU A 58 -7.63 -2.72 6.51
N ASP A 59 -8.95 -2.52 6.56
CA ASP A 59 -9.64 -1.87 7.69
C ASP A 59 -9.43 -2.60 9.03
N ALA A 60 -9.63 -3.93 9.04
CA ALA A 60 -9.46 -4.75 10.24
C ALA A 60 -7.99 -4.75 10.70
N ASP A 61 -7.06 -4.88 9.76
CA ASP A 61 -5.62 -4.83 10.02
C ASP A 61 -5.21 -3.48 10.62
N PHE A 62 -5.66 -2.36 10.05
CA PHE A 62 -5.36 -1.03 10.59
C PHE A 62 -6.00 -0.79 11.97
N ALA A 63 -7.16 -1.39 12.24
CA ALA A 63 -7.80 -1.32 13.55
C ALA A 63 -7.01 -2.12 14.61
N ASP A 64 -6.59 -3.35 14.28
CA ASP A 64 -5.86 -4.24 15.18
C ASP A 64 -4.46 -3.69 15.49
N PHE A 65 -3.74 -3.26 14.45
CA PHE A 65 -2.38 -2.74 14.55
C PHE A 65 -2.31 -1.23 14.82
N ARG A 66 -3.43 -0.58 15.18
CA ARG A 66 -3.49 0.87 15.46
C ARG A 66 -2.50 1.30 16.54
N ILE A 67 -2.32 0.46 17.56
CA ILE A 67 -1.42 0.73 18.70
C ILE A 67 0.05 0.41 18.39
N VAL A 68 0.32 -0.32 17.31
CA VAL A 68 1.66 -0.78 16.93
C VAL A 68 2.28 0.29 16.02
N PRO A 69 3.56 0.68 16.23
CA PRO A 69 4.25 1.59 15.32
C PRO A 69 4.36 0.96 13.93
N VAL A 70 4.22 1.76 12.87
CA VAL A 70 4.20 1.28 11.47
C VAL A 70 5.36 0.33 11.14
N GLN A 71 6.54 0.59 11.70
CA GLN A 71 7.76 -0.20 11.50
C GLN A 71 7.67 -1.63 12.03
N ALA A 72 6.83 -1.88 13.04
CA ALA A 72 6.65 -3.18 13.66
C ALA A 72 5.38 -3.90 13.17
N ARG A 73 4.64 -3.30 12.23
CA ARG A 73 3.44 -3.91 11.65
C ARG A 73 3.84 -4.93 10.58
N PRO A 74 3.07 -6.02 10.43
CA PRO A 74 3.24 -6.99 9.34
C PRO A 74 2.84 -6.43 7.95
N PHE A 75 2.46 -5.16 7.88
CA PHE A 75 2.21 -4.40 6.66
C PHE A 75 2.62 -2.95 6.85
N MET A 76 2.97 -2.26 5.78
CA MET A 76 3.22 -0.82 5.81
C MET A 76 3.03 -0.17 4.44
N PRO A 77 2.79 1.15 4.38
CA PRO A 77 2.78 1.88 3.12
C PRO A 77 4.12 1.75 2.39
N LEU A 78 4.08 1.63 1.06
CA LEU A 78 5.26 1.57 0.19
C LEU A 78 6.16 2.79 0.43
N ALA A 79 5.59 3.98 0.58
CA ALA A 79 6.36 5.19 0.89
C ALA A 79 7.18 5.05 2.19
N VAL A 80 6.60 4.45 3.23
CA VAL A 80 7.28 4.20 4.51
C VAL A 80 8.34 3.12 4.34
N PHE A 81 8.05 2.04 3.63
CA PHE A 81 9.03 0.99 3.32
C PHE A 81 10.24 1.55 2.58
N LEU A 82 10.01 2.35 1.54
CA LEU A 82 11.07 2.98 0.75
C LEU A 82 11.92 3.94 1.59
N GLN A 83 11.27 4.71 2.47
CA GLN A 83 11.97 5.60 3.39
C GLN A 83 12.85 4.80 4.36
N ALA A 84 12.29 3.77 5.01
CA ALA A 84 13.03 2.91 5.92
C ALA A 84 14.22 2.23 5.21
N MET A 85 14.01 1.68 4.01
CA MET A 85 15.09 1.06 3.24
C MET A 85 16.16 2.09 2.81
N ALA A 86 15.78 3.32 2.47
CA ALA A 86 16.74 4.37 2.16
C ALA A 86 17.58 4.80 3.38
N GLU A 87 17.01 4.73 4.59
CA GLU A 87 17.71 5.03 5.84
C GLU A 87 18.61 3.87 6.30
N HIS A 88 18.14 2.63 6.17
CA HIS A 88 18.81 1.44 6.70
C HIS A 88 19.77 0.76 5.72
N ASP A 89 19.52 0.84 4.40
CA ASP A 89 20.30 0.14 3.39
C ASP A 89 20.65 1.08 2.20
N PRO A 90 21.82 1.75 2.22
CA PRO A 90 22.23 2.64 1.14
C PRO A 90 22.44 1.92 -0.21
N GLY A 91 22.53 0.59 -0.21
CA GLY A 91 22.59 -0.25 -1.41
C GLY A 91 21.24 -0.58 -2.03
N PHE A 92 20.14 -0.27 -1.34
CA PHE A 92 18.80 -0.66 -1.75
C PHE A 92 18.38 -0.02 -3.07
N ALA A 93 18.80 1.22 -3.32
CA ALA A 93 18.52 1.89 -4.59
C ALA A 93 19.18 1.20 -5.79
N ASP A 94 20.40 0.65 -5.61
CA ASP A 94 21.08 -0.13 -6.66
C ASP A 94 20.39 -1.49 -6.84
N ARG A 95 20.05 -2.18 -5.74
CA ARG A 95 19.33 -3.45 -5.79
C ARG A 95 17.96 -3.30 -6.46
N MET A 96 17.18 -2.30 -6.08
CA MET A 96 15.89 -2.00 -6.70
C MET A 96 16.02 -1.79 -8.21
N ARG A 97 17.12 -1.20 -8.69
CA ARG A 97 17.35 -1.03 -10.14
C ARG A 97 17.78 -2.31 -10.85
N ARG A 98 18.49 -3.21 -10.16
CA ARG A 98 19.01 -4.45 -10.75
C ARG A 98 18.01 -5.58 -10.69
N GLU A 99 17.35 -5.73 -9.56
CA GLU A 99 16.38 -6.77 -9.25
C GLU A 99 15.36 -6.21 -8.25
N PRO A 100 14.32 -5.49 -8.75
CA PRO A 100 13.26 -5.01 -7.88
C PRO A 100 12.50 -6.21 -7.30
N PRO A 101 12.19 -6.22 -6.00
CA PRO A 101 11.40 -7.29 -5.41
C PRO A 101 10.01 -7.32 -6.05
N ALA A 102 9.49 -8.54 -6.25
CA ALA A 102 8.19 -8.73 -6.85
C ALA A 102 7.10 -8.51 -5.79
N VAL A 103 6.00 -7.92 -6.22
CA VAL A 103 4.82 -7.68 -5.39
C VAL A 103 3.61 -8.23 -6.12
N GLU A 104 2.84 -9.09 -5.45
CA GLU A 104 1.57 -9.59 -5.94
C GLU A 104 0.44 -8.69 -5.45
N VAL A 105 -0.36 -8.13 -6.36
CA VAL A 105 -1.55 -7.37 -6.01
C VAL A 105 -2.62 -8.36 -5.53
N LEU A 106 -3.05 -8.25 -4.29
CA LEU A 106 -4.06 -9.14 -3.70
C LEU A 106 -5.44 -8.52 -3.65
N GLU A 107 -5.50 -7.20 -3.45
CA GLU A 107 -6.75 -6.45 -3.37
C GLU A 107 -6.49 -5.02 -3.85
N THR A 108 -7.49 -4.42 -4.45
CA THR A 108 -7.55 -2.98 -4.70
C THR A 108 -8.78 -2.40 -4.01
N GLY A 109 -8.82 -1.08 -3.89
CA GLY A 109 -10.02 -0.41 -3.39
C GLY A 109 -9.84 1.09 -3.35
N THR A 110 -10.69 1.74 -2.55
CA THR A 110 -10.62 3.18 -2.30
C THR A 110 -10.58 3.47 -0.80
N ILE A 111 -9.73 4.42 -0.43
CA ILE A 111 -9.62 4.99 0.91
C ILE A 111 -10.42 6.28 0.89
N ASP A 112 -11.40 6.33 1.77
CA ASP A 112 -12.25 7.49 1.93
C ASP A 112 -11.77 8.27 3.16
N ARG A 113 -11.23 9.47 2.94
CA ARG A 113 -10.68 10.30 4.01
C ARG A 113 -11.42 11.62 4.11
N TYR A 114 -12.01 11.86 5.27
CA TYR A 114 -12.67 13.11 5.60
C TYR A 114 -11.65 14.16 6.06
N SER A 115 -11.49 15.22 5.26
CA SER A 115 -10.73 16.42 5.63
C SER A 115 -11.72 17.57 5.83
N GLY A 116 -12.23 17.72 7.05
CA GLY A 116 -13.30 18.67 7.36
C GLY A 116 -14.62 18.27 6.70
N CYS A 117 -15.15 19.10 5.80
CA CYS A 117 -16.39 18.82 5.04
C CYS A 117 -16.13 18.22 3.65
N VAL A 118 -14.87 17.95 3.29
CA VAL A 118 -14.50 17.41 1.98
C VAL A 118 -14.21 15.92 2.12
N LEU A 119 -14.86 15.15 1.27
CA LEU A 119 -14.58 13.75 1.07
C LEU A 119 -13.49 13.59 0.02
N CYS A 120 -12.32 13.11 0.44
CA CYS A 120 -11.22 12.79 -0.46
C CYS A 120 -11.12 11.28 -0.59
N THR A 121 -11.55 10.77 -1.74
CA THR A 121 -11.43 9.35 -2.07
C THR A 121 -10.12 9.15 -2.83
N LYS A 122 -9.26 8.24 -2.36
CA LYS A 122 -8.00 7.87 -3.01
C LYS A 122 -7.95 6.37 -3.29
N PRO A 123 -7.53 5.91 -4.47
CA PRO A 123 -7.35 4.49 -4.71
C PRO A 123 -6.24 3.91 -3.82
N TYR A 124 -6.41 2.66 -3.38
CA TYR A 124 -5.36 1.89 -2.73
C TYR A 124 -5.15 0.53 -3.38
N VAL A 125 -3.94 0.01 -3.18
CA VAL A 125 -3.51 -1.30 -3.64
C VAL A 125 -2.90 -2.03 -2.45
N LYS A 126 -3.45 -3.20 -2.15
CA LYS A 126 -2.90 -4.16 -1.19
C LYS A 126 -1.99 -5.13 -1.96
N GLY A 127 -0.69 -5.00 -1.73
CA GLY A 127 0.33 -5.84 -2.36
C GLY A 127 1.04 -6.73 -1.35
N LEU A 128 1.28 -7.99 -1.70
CA LEU A 128 2.13 -8.91 -0.94
C LEU A 128 3.54 -8.88 -1.52
N LEU A 129 4.53 -8.57 -0.70
CA LEU A 129 5.95 -8.64 -1.07
C LEU A 129 6.38 -10.12 -1.15
N LEU A 130 6.96 -10.53 -2.29
CA LEU A 130 7.42 -11.91 -2.57
C LEU A 130 8.94 -12.06 -2.45
#